data_AF-A0A3N8P9J3-F1
#
_entry.id   AF-A0A3N8P9J3-F1
#
_cell.length_a   1.000
_cell.length_b   1.000
_cell.length_c   1.000
_cell.angle_alpha   90.00
_cell.angle_beta   90.00
_cell.angle_gamma   90.00
#
_symmetry.space_group_name_H-M   'P 1'
#
loop_
_entity.id
_entity.type
_entity.pdbx_description
1 polymer ?
#
loop_
_entity_poly.entity_id
_entity_poly.type
_entity_poly.pdbx_seq_one_letter_code
_entity_poly.pdbx_strand_id
1 'polypeptide(L)' 'MSTKLKKLVDELEQLLAQRGGSLDAPARDAFQARIDSLKRAVDEADAAEASRLCYDALNVLAALLSVITNVMTLLR' A
#
# COMPACT_ATOMS: atom_id res chain seq x y z
N MET A 1 7.39 -11.49 14.06
CA MET A 1 6.37 -11.18 13.02
C MET A 1 6.63 -11.94 11.74
N SER A 2 5.57 -12.24 10.98
CA SER A 2 5.66 -12.85 9.66
C SER A 2 6.45 -11.94 8.71
N THR A 3 7.67 -12.35 8.35
CA THR A 3 8.54 -11.70 7.35
C THR A 3 7.83 -11.39 6.04
N LYS A 4 6.77 -12.13 5.73
CA LYS A 4 5.92 -11.92 4.55
C LYS A 4 5.13 -10.61 4.59
N LEU A 5 4.63 -10.21 5.76
CA LEU A 5 3.80 -9.01 5.89
C LEU A 5 4.66 -7.74 5.78
N LYS A 6 5.85 -7.74 6.40
CA LYS A 6 6.84 -6.67 6.21
C LYS A 6 7.20 -6.50 4.74
N LYS A 7 7.52 -7.61 4.06
CA LYS A 7 7.80 -7.64 2.62
C LYS A 7 6.66 -7.06 1.78
N LEU A 8 5.41 -7.37 2.13
CA LEU A 8 4.24 -6.84 1.42
C LEU A 8 4.12 -5.31 1.57
N VAL A 9 4.36 -4.77 2.77
CA VAL A 9 4.34 -3.31 2.99
C VAL A 9 5.48 -2.63 2.24
N ASP A 10 6.67 -3.22 2.22
CA ASP A 10 7.80 -2.70 1.45
C ASP A 10 7.52 -2.73 -0.06
N GLU A 11 6.85 -3.78 -0.56
CA GLU A 11 6.44 -3.88 -1.97
C GLU A 11 5.38 -2.82 -2.33
N LEU A 12 4.47 -2.49 -1.41
CA LEU A 12 3.52 -1.38 -1.59
C LEU A 12 4.23 -0.03 -1.72
N GLU A 13 5.21 0.22 -0.85
CA GLU A 13 6.03 1.44 -0.88
C GLU A 13 6.79 1.55 -2.22
N GLN A 14 7.39 0.46 -2.70
CA GLN A 14 8.05 0.42 -4.01
C GLN A 14 7.06 0.65 -5.15
N LEU A 15 5.86 0.07 -5.10
CA LEU A 15 4.85 0.24 -6.13
C LEU A 15 4.39 1.70 -6.21
N LEU A 16 4.15 2.35 -5.07
CA LEU A 16 3.82 3.76 -5.02
C LEU A 16 4.98 4.63 -5.52
N ALA A 17 6.23 4.30 -5.21
CA ALA A 17 7.37 5.04 -5.75
C ALA A 17 7.49 4.92 -7.28
N GLN A 18 7.26 3.72 -7.83
CA GLN A 18 7.38 3.45 -9.27
C GLN A 18 6.20 3.97 -10.09
N ARG A 19 4.98 3.98 -9.53
CA ARG A 19 3.74 4.28 -10.26
C ARG A 19 2.98 5.49 -9.73
N GLY A 20 3.35 6.00 -8.56
CA GLY A 20 2.72 7.17 -7.95
C GLY A 20 2.94 8.47 -8.71
N GLY A 21 3.88 8.52 -9.67
CA GLY A 21 4.01 9.64 -10.61
C GLY A 21 2.81 9.80 -11.55
N SER A 22 1.96 8.77 -11.68
CA SER A 22 0.69 8.84 -12.42
C SER A 22 -0.48 9.32 -11.56
N LEU A 23 -0.27 9.52 -10.26
CA LEU A 23 -1.25 10.03 -9.32
C LEU A 23 -1.07 11.53 -9.12
N ASP A 24 -2.14 12.25 -8.80
CA ASP A 24 -2.00 13.60 -8.29
C ASP A 24 -1.34 13.59 -6.90
N ALA A 25 -0.78 14.74 -6.49
CA ALA A 25 -0.07 14.86 -5.22
C ALA A 25 -0.96 14.46 -4.02
N PRO A 26 -2.23 14.90 -3.91
CA PRO A 26 -3.11 14.49 -2.81
C PRO A 26 -3.35 12.97 -2.73
N ALA A 27 -3.62 12.29 -3.85
CA ALA A 27 -3.84 10.85 -3.85
C ALA A 27 -2.56 10.10 -3.48
N ARG A 28 -1.41 10.52 -4.01
CA ARG A 28 -0.11 9.94 -3.68
C ARG A 28 0.20 10.07 -2.19
N ASP A 29 0.01 11.26 -1.63
CA ASP A 29 0.30 11.53 -0.21
C ASP A 29 -0.64 10.74 0.72
N ALA A 30 -1.91 10.57 0.33
CA ALA A 30 -2.87 9.72 1.04
C ALA A 30 -2.47 8.23 1.03
N PHE A 31 -1.96 7.71 -0.09
CA PHE A 31 -1.45 6.34 -0.15
C PHE A 31 -0.17 6.18 0.68
N GLN A 32 0.75 7.15 0.63
CA GLN A 32 1.96 7.14 1.44
C GLN A 32 1.62 7.10 2.94
N ALA A 33 0.71 7.95 3.40
CA ALA A 33 0.29 7.96 4.81
C ALA A 33 -0.31 6.62 5.27
N ARG A 34 -1.07 5.93 4.40
CA ARG A 34 -1.62 4.60 4.70
C ARG A 34 -0.53 3.52 4.75
N ILE A 35 0.45 3.57 3.86
CA ILE A 35 1.60 2.65 3.85
C ILE A 35 2.46 2.87 5.09
N ASP A 36 2.75 4.11 5.46
CA ASP A 36 3.53 4.45 6.66
C ASP A 36 2.84 3.96 7.94
N SER A 37 1.51 4.10 8.01
CA SER A 37 0.69 3.58 9.11
C SER A 37 0.76 2.06 9.19
N LEU A 38 0.64 1.36 8.05
CA LEU A 38 0.81 -0.09 7.98
C LEU A 38 2.21 -0.53 8.42
N LYS A 39 3.26 0.18 8.00
CA LYS A 39 4.64 -0.12 8.36
C LYS A 39 4.85 -0.10 9.86
N ARG A 40 4.39 0.96 10.53
CA ARG A 40 4.42 1.08 12.00
C ARG A 40 3.61 -0.03 12.68
N ALA A 41 2.37 -0.25 12.22
CA ALA A 41 1.52 -1.28 12.80
C ALA A 41 2.14 -2.69 12.65
N VAL A 42 2.77 -2.99 11.52
CA VAL A 42 3.46 -4.26 11.28
C VAL A 42 4.74 -4.40 12.11
N ASP A 43 5.39 -3.30 12.47
CA ASP A 43 6.54 -3.29 13.38
C ASP A 43 6.16 -3.47 14.85
N GLU A 44 4.93 -3.14 15.23
CA GLU A 44 4.41 -3.24 16.59
C GLU A 44 3.49 -4.47 16.82
N ALA A 45 2.96 -5.06 15.76
CA ALA A 45 1.92 -6.10 15.82
C ALA A 45 2.36 -7.45 16.39
N ASP A 46 1.47 -8.06 17.16
CA ASP A 46 1.57 -9.46 17.55
C ASP A 46 1.02 -10.42 16.46
N ALA A 47 1.05 -11.72 16.76
CA ALA A 47 0.56 -12.74 15.83
C ALA A 47 -0.96 -12.68 15.59
N ALA A 48 -1.75 -12.15 16.53
CA ALA A 48 -3.20 -12.04 16.41
C ALA A 48 -3.60 -10.91 15.47
N GLU A 49 -2.82 -9.83 15.42
CA GLU A 49 -3.06 -8.69 14.53
C GLU A 49 -2.54 -8.89 13.10
N ALA A 50 -1.64 -9.85 12.89
CA ALA A 50 -1.01 -10.08 11.59
C ALA A 50 -2.01 -10.36 10.45
N SER A 51 -3.09 -11.10 10.71
CA SER A 51 -4.13 -11.36 9.70
C SER A 51 -4.88 -10.09 9.31
N ARG A 52 -5.26 -9.26 10.29
CA ARG A 52 -5.94 -7.98 10.04
C ARG A 52 -5.07 -7.06 9.20
N LEU A 53 -3.81 -6.92 9.58
CA LEU A 53 -2.85 -6.09 8.85
C LEU A 53 -2.55 -6.62 7.45
N CYS A 54 -2.58 -7.94 7.24
CA CYS A 54 -2.50 -8.53 5.91
C CYS A 54 -3.69 -8.10 5.05
N TYR A 55 -4.91 -8.17 5.57
CA TYR A 55 -6.10 -7.68 4.86
C TYR A 55 -6.02 -6.18 4.55
N ASP A 56 -5.56 -5.36 5.50
CA ASP A 56 -5.41 -3.92 5.28
C ASP A 56 -4.38 -3.61 4.20
N ALA A 57 -3.24 -4.31 4.19
CA ALA A 57 -2.23 -4.19 3.14
C ALA A 57 -2.77 -4.62 1.77
N LEU A 58 -3.53 -5.71 1.69
CA LEU A 58 -4.18 -6.15 0.44
C LEU A 58 -5.22 -5.14 -0.06
N ASN A 59 -5.97 -4.50 0.85
CA ASN A 59 -6.90 -3.44 0.49
C ASN A 59 -6.18 -2.19 -0.05
N VAL A 60 -5.03 -1.83 0.53
CA VAL A 60 -4.20 -0.75 -0.02
C VAL A 60 -3.70 -1.12 -1.42
N LEU A 61 -3.22 -2.35 -1.62
CA LEU A 61 -2.77 -2.84 -2.92
C LEU A 61 -3.88 -2.75 -3.97
N ALA A 62 -5.07 -3.25 -3.66
CA ALA A 62 -6.22 -3.25 -4.57
C ALA A 62 -6.62 -1.82 -4.96
N ALA A 63 -6.64 -0.89 -4.00
CA ALA A 63 -6.91 0.52 -4.27
C ALA A 63 -5.84 1.15 -5.16
N LEU A 64 -4.55 0.89 -4.88
CA LEU A 64 -3.43 1.42 -5.66
C LEU A 64 -3.48 0.92 -7.11
N LEU A 65 -3.71 -0.37 -7.31
CA LEU A 65 -3.89 -0.97 -8.63
C LEU A 65 -5.11 -0.42 -9.35
N SER A 66 -6.25 -0.26 -8.68
CA SER A 66 -7.45 0.30 -9.28
C SER A 66 -7.21 1.72 -9.81
N VAL A 67 -6.57 2.59 -9.01
CA VAL A 67 -6.31 3.97 -9.43
C VAL A 67 -5.30 4.01 -10.57
N ILE A 68 -4.19 3.26 -10.49
CA ILE A 68 -3.20 3.20 -11.57
C ILE A 68 -3.84 2.69 -12.88
N THR A 69 -4.68 1.67 -12.81
CA THR A 69 -5.33 1.09 -14.00
C THR A 69 -6.38 2.03 -14.58
N ASN A 70 -7.16 2.73 -13.74
CA ASN A 70 -8.13 3.72 -14.21
C ASN A 70 -7.45 4.92 -14.86
N VAL A 71 -6.37 5.45 -14.28
CA VAL A 71 -5.59 6.53 -14.89
C VAL A 71 -5.05 6.10 -16.26
N MET A 72 -4.50 4.89 -16.36
CA MET A 72 -4.02 4.34 -17.64
C MET A 72 -5.14 4.14 -18.67
N THR A 73 -6.37 3.83 -18.23
CA THR A 73 -7.51 3.64 -19.12
C THR A 73 -8.06 4.97 -19.64
N LEU A 74 -7.98 6.04 -18.84
CA LEU A 74 -8.41 7.39 -19.22
C LEU A 74 -7.40 8.15 -20.09
N LEU A 75 -6.11 7.77 -20.05
CA LEU A 75 -5.06 8.35 -20.89
C LEU A 75 -4.95 7.70 -22.29
N ARG A 76 -5.84 6.76 -22.62
CA ARG A 76 -5.88 6.06 -23.91
C ARG A 76 -6.97 6.59 -24.85
#